data_AF-A0A2V6K2G4-F1
#
_entry.id   AF-A0A2V6K2G4-F1
#
_cell.length_a   1.000
_cell.length_b   1.000
_cell.length_c   1.000
_cell.angle_alpha   90.00
_cell.angle_beta   90.00
_cell.angle_gamma   90.00
#
_symmetry.space_group_name_H-M   'P 1'
#
loop_
_entity.id
_entity.type
_entity.pdbx_description
1 polymer ?
#
loop_
_entity_poly.entity_id
_entity_poly.type
_entity_poly.pdbx_seq_one_letter_code
_entity_poly.pdbx_strand_id
1 'polypeptide(L)'
;MKSHHRYLAAIIQAALVIIAFPVARAEEPATDGYVTRKEYDELKAQLLAMKKELDALKKEKSEVPKRESVESHAVADVQKQVAPKVQATETQAGGDLHKEVTTGAIPSIAELEASLFGTTKFVLAGWAEAMYEQRNGQVSTFSASFNPIFLWELTPKILFDGRLEIEPSGGGTNVNLVNAQISYLLNDYIALGAGEFFSPSNVFVERFEPQWINKLPDRPIGVYHDVLPNISVGAQIRGGFPIGPTRADYAFYVSNGPTLNTFDARTAGTLDFNSYTDNNDNKAVGGRVGFLPIPGVEVGYGFETSKPGFQGTSFSRVQALVQSVDLEITRDSDLLKGRINLFAQYAWSHVDHAIYDPDGSLGFGPLPLTAKRDGGYAELAYRPTKLDIDFLRNFELIFRWDHLSGDPSGLGDPSETRWTIGLDYWLSPSTVIKAAYEWDKPNGERNRNALLFQTAMGF
;
A
#
# COMPACT_ATOMS: atom_id res chain seq x y z
N MET A 1 -35.06 22.48 3.04
CA MET A 1 -34.10 21.35 3.00
C MET A 1 -33.29 21.26 4.29
N LYS A 2 -33.90 20.89 5.43
CA LYS A 2 -33.21 20.80 6.74
C LYS A 2 -33.66 19.63 7.66
N SER A 3 -34.45 18.66 7.17
CA SER A 3 -35.03 17.61 8.03
C SER A 3 -34.42 16.20 7.90
N HIS A 4 -33.53 15.92 6.94
CA HIS A 4 -33.01 14.56 6.75
C HIS A 4 -31.72 14.25 7.52
N HIS A 5 -31.01 15.25 8.06
CA HIS A 5 -29.74 15.04 8.78
C HIS A 5 -29.90 14.69 10.27
N ARG A 6 -31.11 14.76 10.83
CA ARG A 6 -31.34 14.59 12.28
C ARG A 6 -31.70 13.16 12.70
N TYR A 7 -32.04 12.29 11.77
CA TYR A 7 -32.47 10.91 12.09
C TYR A 7 -31.32 9.89 12.13
N LEU A 8 -30.18 10.17 11.49
CA LEU A 8 -29.04 9.23 11.46
C LEU A 8 -28.14 9.38 12.71
N ALA A 9 -28.02 10.58 13.27
CA ALA A 9 -27.20 10.85 14.46
C ALA A 9 -27.80 10.29 15.77
N ALA A 10 -29.13 10.10 15.84
CA ALA A 10 -29.82 9.67 17.05
C ALA A 10 -29.71 8.15 17.32
N ILE A 11 -29.39 7.34 16.31
CA ILE A 11 -29.29 5.88 16.45
C ILE A 11 -27.91 5.46 17.00
N ILE A 12 -26.86 6.23 16.73
CA ILE A 12 -25.48 5.94 17.16
C ILE A 12 -25.28 6.31 18.65
N GLN A 13 -26.01 7.30 19.16
CA GLN A 13 -25.87 7.73 20.56
C GLN A 13 -26.52 6.80 21.60
N ALA A 14 -27.39 5.87 21.20
CA ALA A 14 -28.07 4.96 22.13
C ALA A 14 -27.26 3.68 22.45
N ALA A 15 -26.23 3.35 21.68
CA ALA A 15 -25.44 2.13 21.87
C ALA A 15 -24.24 2.29 22.82
N LEU A 16 -23.97 3.50 23.33
CA LEU A 16 -22.69 3.85 23.97
C LEU A 16 -22.75 4.02 25.51
N VAL A 17 -23.86 3.65 26.18
CA VAL A 17 -24.11 4.06 27.59
C VAL A 17 -24.15 2.91 28.63
N ILE A 18 -23.84 1.65 28.30
CA ILE A 18 -24.00 0.54 29.30
C ILE A 18 -22.71 -0.02 29.92
N ILE A 19 -21.50 0.48 29.61
CA ILE A 19 -20.28 -0.13 30.22
C ILE A 19 -19.41 0.92 30.89
N ALA A 20 -19.80 1.31 32.10
CA ALA A 20 -18.93 1.96 33.07
C ALA A 20 -19.15 1.31 34.44
N PHE A 21 -18.11 0.67 35.01
CA PHE A 21 -17.59 0.90 36.37
C PHE A 21 -16.25 0.13 36.57
N PRO A 22 -15.33 0.63 37.42
CA PRO A 22 -13.89 0.36 37.37
C PRO A 22 -13.40 -0.64 38.43
N VAL A 23 -12.21 -1.24 38.22
CA VAL A 23 -11.41 -1.85 39.30
C VAL A 23 -9.92 -1.50 39.11
N ALA A 24 -9.27 -1.34 40.25
CA ALA A 24 -8.06 -0.58 40.53
C ALA A 24 -6.71 -1.24 40.17
N ARG A 25 -5.71 -0.37 40.13
CA ARG A 25 -4.27 -0.53 39.84
C ARG A 25 -3.49 -1.20 40.98
N ALA A 26 -2.38 -1.86 40.63
CA ALA A 26 -1.21 -2.06 41.50
C ALA A 26 0.09 -1.84 40.69
N GLU A 27 1.07 -1.15 41.28
CA GLU A 27 2.41 -0.79 40.76
C GLU A 27 3.44 -1.90 41.04
N GLU A 28 4.48 -2.09 40.22
CA GLU A 28 5.88 -1.56 40.30
C GLU A 28 6.79 -2.40 39.33
N PRO A 29 8.11 -2.16 39.12
CA PRO A 29 8.95 -0.96 39.24
C PRO A 29 9.79 -0.66 37.96
N ALA A 30 10.45 0.50 37.94
CA ALA A 30 11.26 1.02 36.83
C ALA A 30 12.68 0.44 36.75
N THR A 31 13.20 0.24 35.53
CA THR A 31 14.63 0.05 35.26
C THR A 31 15.13 1.10 34.27
N ASP A 32 16.13 1.85 34.69
CA ASP A 32 16.65 3.06 34.08
C ASP A 32 17.50 2.75 32.84
N GLY A 33 17.06 3.23 31.67
CA GLY A 33 17.62 2.94 30.35
C GLY A 33 18.75 3.89 29.93
N TYR A 34 19.76 4.11 30.77
CA TYR A 34 20.88 5.00 30.45
C TYR A 34 22.21 4.25 30.31
N VAL A 35 22.82 4.40 29.13
CA VAL A 35 24.18 3.99 28.81
C VAL A 35 25.15 4.85 29.62
N THR A 36 26.11 4.22 30.30
CA THR A 36 27.08 4.93 31.12
C THR A 36 28.03 5.74 30.24
N ARG A 37 28.59 6.83 30.78
CA ARG A 37 29.53 7.69 30.03
C ARG A 37 30.76 6.93 29.50
N LYS A 38 31.15 5.86 30.20
CA LYS A 38 32.24 4.97 29.79
C LYS A 38 31.88 4.18 28.53
N GLU A 39 30.66 3.63 28.45
CA GLU A 39 30.17 2.90 27.27
C GLU A 39 29.96 3.85 26.08
N TYR A 40 29.56 5.10 26.32
CA TYR A 40 29.48 6.13 25.27
C TYR A 40 30.86 6.48 24.68
N ASP A 41 31.88 6.64 25.54
CA ASP A 41 33.23 6.99 25.08
C ASP A 41 33.90 5.81 24.35
N GLU A 42 33.65 4.55 24.77
CA GLU A 42 34.09 3.34 24.05
C GLU A 42 33.42 3.20 22.69
N LEU A 43 32.11 3.45 22.60
CA LEU A 43 31.36 3.40 21.33
C LEU A 43 31.83 4.50 20.36
N LYS A 44 32.10 5.71 20.87
CA LYS A 44 32.63 6.82 20.09
C LYS A 44 34.02 6.51 19.51
N ALA A 45 34.86 5.82 20.27
CA ALA A 45 36.18 5.39 19.81
C ALA A 45 36.08 4.34 18.68
N GLN A 46 35.17 3.36 18.80
CA GLN A 46 34.94 2.35 17.75
C GLN A 46 34.41 2.97 16.46
N LEU A 47 33.50 3.95 16.56
CA LEU A 47 32.92 4.63 15.40
C LEU A 47 33.98 5.46 14.63
N LEU A 48 34.89 6.11 15.35
CA LEU A 48 36.00 6.86 14.73
C LEU A 48 37.02 5.93 14.05
N ALA A 49 37.28 4.75 14.61
CA ALA A 49 38.15 3.74 13.99
C ALA A 49 37.53 3.20 12.68
N MET A 50 36.24 2.88 12.71
CA MET A 50 35.51 2.35 11.56
C MET A 50 35.41 3.38 10.42
N LYS A 51 35.20 4.66 10.75
CA LYS A 51 35.19 5.75 9.76
C LYS A 51 36.54 5.87 9.04
N LYS A 52 37.65 5.67 9.76
CA LYS A 52 39.00 5.74 9.22
C LYS A 52 39.31 4.58 8.27
N GLU A 53 38.82 3.36 8.56
CA GLU A 53 38.92 2.21 7.65
C GLU A 53 38.07 2.41 6.38
N LEU A 54 36.88 2.99 6.52
CA LEU A 54 35.99 3.26 5.39
C LEU A 54 36.55 4.32 4.44
N ASP A 55 37.23 5.34 4.96
CA ASP A 55 37.93 6.34 4.17
C ASP A 55 39.20 5.77 3.49
N ALA A 56 39.86 4.77 4.09
CA ALA A 56 40.99 4.06 3.47
C ALA A 56 40.52 3.18 2.30
N LEU A 57 39.43 2.42 2.48
CA LEU A 57 38.81 1.60 1.44
C LEU A 57 38.29 2.44 0.26
N LYS A 58 37.75 3.64 0.53
CA LYS A 58 37.31 4.57 -0.53
C LYS A 58 38.48 5.13 -1.33
N LYS A 59 39.63 5.38 -0.71
CA LYS A 59 40.85 5.81 -1.42
C LYS A 59 41.44 4.69 -2.28
N GLU A 60 41.47 3.46 -1.76
CA GLU A 60 41.93 2.27 -2.50
C GLU A 60 41.05 1.97 -3.74
N LYS A 61 39.75 2.25 -3.65
CA LYS A 61 38.81 2.09 -4.77
C LYS A 61 38.84 3.23 -5.81
N SER A 62 39.51 4.35 -5.51
CA SER A 62 39.62 5.53 -6.39
C SER A 62 40.89 5.60 -7.25
N GLU A 63 41.83 4.64 -7.11
CA GLU A 63 43.09 4.59 -7.89
C GLU A 63 43.20 3.43 -8.89
N VAL A 64 42.11 2.74 -9.24
CA VAL A 64 42.09 1.79 -10.37
C VAL A 64 40.94 2.12 -11.31
N PRO A 65 41.20 2.88 -12.39
CA PRO A 65 41.23 2.23 -13.70
C PRO A 65 42.22 2.86 -14.69
N LYS A 66 43.05 2.01 -15.32
CA LYS A 66 43.60 2.22 -16.68
C LYS A 66 44.07 0.88 -17.25
N ARG A 67 43.17 0.16 -17.92
CA ARG A 67 43.45 -0.59 -19.16
C ARG A 67 42.14 -1.11 -19.76
N GLU A 68 41.94 -0.72 -21.01
CA GLU A 68 41.09 -1.32 -22.06
C GLU A 68 39.57 -1.12 -22.00
N SER A 69 39.09 -0.16 -22.80
CA SER A 69 38.17 -0.48 -23.91
C SER A 69 38.08 0.72 -24.88
N VAL A 70 38.87 0.67 -25.95
CA VAL A 70 38.69 1.50 -27.15
C VAL A 70 37.80 0.71 -28.11
N GLU A 71 36.70 1.34 -28.51
CA GLU A 71 35.93 1.16 -29.76
C GLU A 71 35.48 -0.26 -30.17
N SER A 72 34.18 -0.50 -30.00
CA SER A 72 33.43 -1.52 -30.73
C SER A 72 32.71 -0.90 -31.92
N HIS A 73 33.18 -1.18 -33.14
CA HIS A 73 32.34 -1.21 -34.34
C HIS A 73 32.78 -2.36 -35.26
N ALA A 74 31.75 -3.01 -35.81
CA ALA A 74 31.71 -3.71 -37.10
C ALA A 74 32.09 -5.21 -37.21
N VAL A 75 31.01 -5.98 -37.43
CA VAL A 75 30.83 -6.97 -38.52
C VAL A 75 31.24 -8.42 -38.28
N ALA A 76 30.35 -9.27 -38.81
CA ALA A 76 30.20 -10.70 -38.72
C ALA A 76 31.27 -11.55 -39.42
N ASP A 77 31.08 -12.85 -39.23
CA ASP A 77 31.42 -13.97 -40.12
C ASP A 77 32.72 -14.78 -39.92
N VAL A 78 32.48 -16.07 -39.63
CA VAL A 78 32.99 -17.24 -40.37
C VAL A 78 34.32 -17.89 -39.93
N GLN A 79 34.13 -19.11 -39.37
CA GLN A 79 34.85 -20.37 -39.61
C GLN A 79 36.09 -20.80 -38.79
N LYS A 80 35.85 -21.97 -38.15
CA LYS A 80 36.56 -23.26 -38.22
C LYS A 80 37.78 -23.52 -37.32
N GLN A 81 37.57 -24.60 -36.55
CA GLN A 81 38.46 -25.75 -36.32
C GLN A 81 39.75 -25.42 -35.54
N VAL A 82 40.09 -26.11 -34.46
CA VAL A 82 40.51 -27.52 -34.43
C VAL A 82 40.44 -28.01 -32.97
N ALA A 83 39.82 -29.17 -32.74
CA ALA A 83 40.11 -30.11 -31.65
C ALA A 83 41.09 -31.18 -32.22
N PRO A 84 41.79 -32.08 -31.46
CA PRO A 84 41.31 -32.67 -30.19
C PRO A 84 42.37 -33.31 -29.23
N LYS A 85 41.85 -34.06 -28.21
CA LYS A 85 42.37 -35.30 -27.54
C LYS A 85 43.36 -35.10 -26.33
N VAL A 86 43.36 -35.87 -25.22
CA VAL A 86 42.70 -37.16 -24.82
C VAL A 86 42.97 -37.56 -23.34
N GLN A 87 42.02 -38.33 -22.76
CA GLN A 87 42.02 -39.39 -21.70
C GLN A 87 42.50 -39.19 -20.24
N ALA A 88 41.50 -39.31 -19.35
CA ALA A 88 41.26 -40.28 -18.26
C ALA A 88 42.37 -41.21 -17.74
N THR A 89 42.40 -41.34 -16.39
CA THR A 89 42.65 -42.61 -15.67
C THR A 89 41.92 -42.63 -14.32
N GLU A 90 41.12 -43.68 -14.06
CA GLU A 90 40.61 -44.10 -12.73
C GLU A 90 41.58 -45.12 -12.10
N THR A 91 41.67 -45.22 -10.76
CA THR A 91 41.90 -46.49 -10.04
C THR A 91 41.41 -46.41 -8.57
N GLN A 92 40.90 -47.54 -8.09
CA GLN A 92 40.11 -47.88 -6.89
C GLN A 92 40.90 -48.10 -5.58
N ALA A 93 40.17 -48.13 -4.44
CA ALA A 93 40.22 -49.08 -3.28
C ALA A 93 39.72 -48.36 -2.00
N GLY A 94 38.93 -48.88 -1.04
CA GLY A 94 38.34 -50.19 -0.72
C GLY A 94 38.22 -50.30 0.83
N GLY A 95 37.07 -50.75 1.38
CA GLY A 95 36.97 -51.43 2.70
C GLY A 95 36.19 -50.79 3.88
N ASP A 96 34.92 -51.18 4.05
CA ASP A 96 34.22 -51.78 5.23
C ASP A 96 35.00 -51.93 6.58
N LEU A 97 34.43 -51.99 7.81
CA LEU A 97 33.16 -51.63 8.49
C LEU A 97 33.36 -51.96 10.01
N HIS A 98 32.57 -51.33 10.91
CA HIS A 98 32.29 -51.62 12.35
C HIS A 98 33.07 -50.91 13.49
N LYS A 99 32.38 -49.97 14.17
CA LYS A 99 32.02 -50.08 15.61
C LYS A 99 30.89 -49.12 15.98
N GLU A 100 29.84 -49.69 16.56
CA GLU A 100 28.62 -49.07 17.07
C GLU A 100 28.84 -48.58 18.52
N VAL A 101 28.52 -47.32 18.81
CA VAL A 101 28.12 -46.83 20.15
C VAL A 101 27.08 -45.73 19.97
N THR A 102 25.83 -46.04 20.24
CA THR A 102 24.73 -45.08 20.34
C THR A 102 24.89 -44.27 21.63
N THR A 103 25.16 -42.96 21.52
CA THR A 103 24.89 -41.97 22.56
C THR A 103 24.41 -40.70 21.88
N GLY A 104 23.36 -40.07 22.44
CA GLY A 104 22.47 -39.12 21.78
C GLY A 104 23.15 -38.13 20.85
N ALA A 105 22.66 -38.08 19.60
CA ALA A 105 23.12 -37.12 18.61
C ALA A 105 22.83 -35.71 19.10
N ILE A 106 23.88 -34.99 19.48
CA ILE A 106 23.90 -33.53 19.38
C ILE A 106 23.67 -33.25 17.89
N PRO A 107 22.60 -32.52 17.49
CA PRO A 107 22.39 -32.21 16.08
C PRO A 107 23.68 -31.60 15.52
N SER A 108 24.09 -32.07 14.36
CA SER A 108 25.32 -31.57 13.73
C SER A 108 25.21 -30.06 13.53
N ILE A 109 26.35 -29.35 13.51
CA ILE A 109 26.34 -27.90 13.19
C ILE A 109 25.63 -27.66 11.85
N ALA A 110 25.71 -28.59 10.90
CA ALA A 110 24.97 -28.54 9.65
C ALA A 110 23.45 -28.74 9.79
N GLU A 111 22.97 -29.54 10.75
CA GLU A 111 21.52 -29.67 11.06
C GLU A 111 21.00 -28.50 11.89
N LEU A 112 21.82 -27.93 12.76
CA LEU A 112 21.55 -26.67 13.45
C LEU A 112 21.56 -25.50 12.46
N GLU A 113 22.48 -25.47 11.50
CA GLU A 113 22.54 -24.48 10.40
C GLU A 113 21.39 -24.67 9.41
N ALA A 114 21.02 -25.90 9.05
CA ALA A 114 19.83 -26.18 8.25
C ALA A 114 18.52 -25.91 9.00
N SER A 115 18.53 -25.96 10.34
CA SER A 115 17.44 -25.51 11.20
C SER A 115 17.44 -23.99 11.46
N LEU A 116 18.60 -23.33 11.35
CA LEU A 116 18.77 -21.87 11.45
C LEU A 116 18.43 -21.18 10.12
N PHE A 117 18.60 -21.88 8.99
CA PHE A 117 18.17 -21.50 7.65
C PHE A 117 17.08 -22.47 7.16
N GLY A 118 15.94 -22.49 7.88
CA GLY A 118 14.82 -23.36 7.57
C GLY A 118 14.17 -23.04 6.23
N THR A 119 13.92 -24.07 5.41
CA THR A 119 12.76 -24.30 4.51
C THR A 119 11.90 -23.09 4.09
N THR A 120 12.50 -21.96 3.70
CA THR A 120 11.72 -20.76 3.42
C THR A 120 10.92 -20.97 2.14
N LYS A 121 9.66 -20.53 2.10
CA LYS A 121 8.85 -20.59 0.88
C LYS A 121 8.83 -19.21 0.23
N PHE A 122 9.06 -19.17 -1.07
CA PHE A 122 9.06 -17.94 -1.84
C PHE A 122 8.04 -18.05 -2.98
N VAL A 123 7.21 -17.03 -3.13
CA VAL A 123 6.26 -16.87 -4.23
C VAL A 123 6.50 -15.51 -4.87
N LEU A 124 6.70 -15.53 -6.18
CA LEU A 124 6.60 -14.34 -7.02
C LEU A 124 5.18 -14.32 -7.59
N ALA A 125 4.43 -13.29 -7.25
CA ALA A 125 3.13 -12.98 -7.82
C ALA A 125 3.17 -11.57 -8.42
N GLY A 126 2.05 -11.08 -8.95
CA GLY A 126 1.93 -9.67 -9.34
C GLY A 126 1.03 -9.48 -10.52
N TRP A 127 1.26 -8.40 -11.27
CA TRP A 127 0.60 -8.20 -12.55
C TRP A 127 1.44 -7.40 -13.53
N ALA A 128 1.04 -7.49 -14.79
CA ALA A 128 1.47 -6.59 -15.85
C ALA A 128 0.25 -6.01 -16.54
N GLU A 129 0.40 -4.81 -17.09
CA GLU A 129 -0.66 -4.17 -17.87
C GLU A 129 -0.09 -3.36 -19.04
N ALA A 130 -0.97 -3.13 -20.01
CA ALA A 130 -0.82 -2.11 -21.02
C ALA A 130 -2.14 -1.34 -21.14
N MET A 131 -2.06 -0.03 -21.26
CA MET A 131 -3.21 0.87 -21.30
C MET A 131 -3.08 1.85 -22.45
N TYR A 132 -4.22 2.19 -23.05
CA TYR A 132 -4.40 3.35 -23.90
C TYR A 132 -5.38 4.30 -23.21
N GLU A 133 -5.01 5.57 -23.14
CA GLU A 133 -5.86 6.65 -22.66
C GLU A 133 -5.98 7.75 -23.69
N GLN A 134 -7.22 8.20 -23.91
CA GLN A 134 -7.51 9.44 -24.62
C GLN A 134 -8.43 10.30 -23.76
N ARG A 135 -7.91 11.44 -23.27
CA ARG A 135 -8.65 12.40 -22.46
C ARG A 135 -8.85 13.72 -23.20
N ASN A 136 -10.02 14.34 -23.02
CA ASN A 136 -10.31 15.64 -23.62
C ASN A 136 -9.27 16.70 -23.22
N GLY A 137 -8.72 17.40 -24.22
CA GLY A 137 -7.71 18.44 -24.00
C GLY A 137 -6.30 17.93 -23.72
N GLN A 138 -6.08 16.61 -23.76
CA GLN A 138 -4.77 15.97 -23.60
C GLN A 138 -4.39 15.20 -24.87
N VAL A 139 -3.09 14.95 -25.05
CA VAL A 139 -2.60 14.05 -26.10
C VAL A 139 -2.87 12.61 -25.67
N SER A 140 -3.49 11.80 -26.53
CA SER A 140 -3.69 10.38 -26.24
C SER A 140 -2.35 9.66 -26.13
N THR A 141 -2.25 8.67 -25.24
CA THR A 141 -0.99 7.95 -25.01
C THR A 141 -1.22 6.47 -24.69
N PHE A 142 -0.15 5.70 -24.86
CA PHE A 142 -0.04 4.35 -24.34
C PHE A 142 0.87 4.34 -23.10
N SER A 143 0.55 3.47 -22.14
CA SER A 143 1.37 3.19 -20.98
C SER A 143 1.43 1.68 -20.72
N ALA A 144 2.39 1.26 -19.91
CA ALA A 144 2.53 -0.11 -19.46
C ALA A 144 3.19 -0.12 -18.08
N SER A 145 2.85 -1.10 -17.26
CA SER A 145 3.49 -1.29 -15.96
C SER A 145 3.69 -2.77 -15.65
N PHE A 146 4.73 -3.07 -14.87
CA PHE A 146 5.02 -4.39 -14.33
C PHE A 146 5.19 -4.28 -12.82
N ASN A 147 4.35 -5.01 -12.08
CA ASN A 147 4.19 -4.87 -10.64
C ASN A 147 4.43 -6.22 -9.94
N PRO A 148 5.69 -6.64 -9.76
CA PRO A 148 5.99 -7.88 -9.06
C PRO A 148 5.77 -7.72 -7.55
N ILE A 149 5.19 -8.77 -6.95
CA ILE A 149 4.96 -8.94 -5.52
C ILE A 149 5.80 -10.14 -5.06
N PHE A 150 6.65 -9.89 -4.07
CA PHE A 150 7.53 -10.87 -3.44
C PHE A 150 6.90 -11.30 -2.12
N LEU A 151 6.50 -12.56 -2.01
CA LEU A 151 5.98 -13.16 -0.77
C LEU A 151 6.99 -14.19 -0.28
N TRP A 152 7.59 -13.95 0.88
CA TRP A 152 8.63 -14.80 1.43
C TRP A 152 8.31 -15.24 2.86
N GLU A 153 7.85 -16.48 2.99
CA GLU A 153 7.65 -17.15 4.28
C GLU A 153 9.01 -17.60 4.81
N LEU A 154 9.57 -16.85 5.76
CA LEU A 154 10.86 -17.13 6.40
C LEU A 154 10.72 -18.22 7.46
N THR A 155 9.58 -18.25 8.15
CA THR A 155 9.17 -19.33 9.07
C THR A 155 7.65 -19.47 9.01
N PRO A 156 7.04 -20.53 9.59
CA PRO A 156 5.58 -20.62 9.67
C PRO A 156 4.87 -19.46 10.37
N LYS A 157 5.61 -18.59 11.08
CA LYS A 157 5.09 -17.40 11.75
C LYS A 157 5.58 -16.08 11.16
N ILE A 158 6.56 -16.08 10.25
CA ILE A 158 7.17 -14.86 9.73
C ILE A 158 7.02 -14.82 8.21
N LEU A 159 6.34 -13.80 7.73
CA LEU A 159 6.19 -13.48 6.31
C LEU A 159 6.83 -12.12 6.04
N PHE A 160 7.64 -12.04 5.00
CA PHE A 160 7.99 -10.78 4.35
C PHE A 160 7.14 -10.63 3.08
N ASP A 161 6.57 -9.45 2.88
CA ASP A 161 5.89 -9.06 1.66
C ASP A 161 6.45 -7.74 1.13
N GLY A 162 6.65 -7.66 -0.18
CA GLY A 162 7.09 -6.42 -0.80
C GLY A 162 6.66 -6.33 -2.26
N ARG A 163 6.40 -5.12 -2.72
CA ARG A 163 5.96 -4.85 -4.10
C ARG A 163 6.80 -3.76 -4.73
N LEU A 164 7.16 -3.98 -5.98
CA LEU A 164 7.71 -2.95 -6.85
C LEU A 164 6.66 -2.52 -7.87
N GLU A 165 6.77 -1.29 -8.33
CA GLU A 165 6.11 -0.78 -9.53
C GLU A 165 7.19 -0.37 -10.53
N ILE A 166 7.13 -0.94 -11.73
CA ILE A 166 8.12 -0.75 -12.78
C ILE A 166 7.41 -0.22 -14.02
N GLU A 167 7.77 0.98 -14.46
CA GLU A 167 7.10 1.67 -15.56
C GLU A 167 8.11 2.38 -16.48
N PRO A 168 7.79 2.56 -17.78
CA PRO A 168 8.58 3.40 -18.67
C PRO A 168 8.56 4.87 -18.21
N SER A 169 9.72 5.53 -18.23
CA SER A 169 9.82 6.96 -17.89
C SER A 169 10.77 7.68 -18.83
N GLY A 170 10.21 8.54 -19.70
CA GLY A 170 10.97 9.35 -20.66
C GLY A 170 11.87 8.53 -21.59
N GLY A 171 13.12 8.32 -21.18
CA GLY A 171 14.12 7.53 -21.89
C GLY A 171 14.65 6.30 -21.13
N GLY A 172 14.02 5.92 -20.01
CA GLY A 172 14.44 4.81 -19.16
C GLY A 172 13.28 4.15 -18.42
N THR A 173 13.57 3.66 -17.23
CA THR A 173 12.62 2.92 -16.39
C THR A 173 12.56 3.56 -15.02
N ASN A 174 11.36 3.81 -14.53
CA ASN A 174 11.11 4.16 -13.14
C ASN A 174 10.86 2.87 -12.35
N VAL A 175 11.43 2.78 -11.13
CA VAL A 175 11.26 1.64 -10.22
C VAL A 175 10.91 2.22 -8.85
N ASN A 176 9.66 2.03 -8.44
CA ASN A 176 9.16 2.48 -7.15
C ASN A 176 9.02 1.29 -6.20
N LEU A 177 9.41 1.46 -4.94
CA LEU A 177 8.99 0.57 -3.86
C LEU A 177 7.58 1.00 -3.44
N VAL A 178 6.61 0.11 -3.59
CA VAL A 178 5.22 0.38 -3.22
C VAL A 178 4.96 -0.03 -1.77
N ASN A 179 5.52 -1.16 -1.35
CA ASN A 179 5.45 -1.60 0.03
C ASN A 179 6.60 -2.56 0.37
N ALA A 180 6.92 -2.65 1.66
CA ALA A 180 7.88 -3.60 2.22
C ALA A 180 7.56 -3.81 3.70
N GLN A 181 6.98 -4.97 4.02
CA GLN A 181 6.48 -5.27 5.35
C GLN A 181 6.98 -6.64 5.84
N ILE A 182 7.26 -6.73 7.13
CA ILE A 182 7.45 -7.99 7.85
C ILE A 182 6.23 -8.20 8.75
N SER A 183 5.65 -9.38 8.68
CA SER A 183 4.50 -9.81 9.47
C SER A 183 4.85 -11.01 10.34
N TYR A 184 4.49 -10.95 11.63
CA TYR A 184 4.60 -12.02 12.61
C TYR A 184 3.22 -12.51 13.06
N LEU A 185 2.91 -13.78 12.79
CA LEU A 185 1.69 -14.43 13.26
C LEU A 185 1.84 -14.82 14.73
N LEU A 186 1.23 -14.03 15.62
CA LEU A 186 1.26 -14.28 17.06
C LEU A 186 0.38 -15.49 17.41
N ASN A 187 -0.84 -15.49 16.91
CA ASN A 187 -1.83 -16.58 17.00
C ASN A 187 -2.87 -16.44 15.87
N ASP A 188 -3.86 -17.33 15.83
CA ASP A 188 -4.88 -17.38 14.76
C ASP A 188 -5.73 -16.10 14.62
N TYR A 189 -5.70 -15.21 15.62
CA TYR A 189 -6.50 -13.99 15.68
C TYR A 189 -5.68 -12.70 15.65
N ILE A 190 -4.34 -12.80 15.68
CA ILE A 190 -3.44 -11.64 15.81
C ILE A 190 -2.19 -11.85 14.95
N ALA A 191 -1.95 -10.92 14.03
CA ALA A 191 -0.69 -10.71 13.34
C ALA A 191 -0.14 -9.31 13.66
N LEU A 192 1.16 -9.23 13.87
CA LEU A 192 1.89 -7.98 14.06
C LEU A 192 2.66 -7.67 12.76
N GLY A 193 2.56 -6.45 12.26
CA GLY A 193 3.26 -6.01 11.05
C GLY A 193 4.16 -4.81 11.34
N ALA A 194 5.29 -4.70 10.65
CA ALA A 194 6.13 -3.51 10.67
C ALA A 194 6.78 -3.28 9.30
N GLY A 195 6.90 -2.01 8.90
CA GLY A 195 7.46 -1.60 7.61
C GLY A 195 6.56 -0.60 6.90
N GLU A 196 6.62 -0.61 5.57
CA GLU A 196 5.74 0.15 4.68
C GLU A 196 4.57 -0.75 4.26
N PHE A 197 3.35 -0.35 4.62
CA PHE A 197 2.13 -1.14 4.46
C PHE A 197 0.97 -0.31 3.91
N PHE A 198 0.06 -0.95 3.18
CA PHE A 198 -1.17 -0.30 2.72
C PHE A 198 -2.04 0.11 3.91
N SER A 199 -2.56 1.33 3.90
CA SER A 199 -3.36 1.82 5.04
C SER A 199 -4.64 1.00 5.16
N PRO A 200 -4.90 0.37 6.33
CA PRO A 200 -6.11 -0.43 6.52
C PRO A 200 -7.40 0.40 6.45
N SER A 201 -7.32 1.72 6.59
CA SER A 201 -8.47 2.63 6.44
C SER A 201 -8.89 2.82 4.97
N ASN A 202 -8.08 2.36 4.03
CA ASN A 202 -8.23 2.51 2.60
C ASN A 202 -8.40 1.17 1.87
N VAL A 203 -9.61 0.61 1.95
CA VAL A 203 -9.94 -0.71 1.39
C VAL A 203 -9.70 -0.81 -0.11
N PHE A 204 -9.95 0.26 -0.89
CA PHE A 204 -9.66 0.21 -2.33
C PHE A 204 -8.19 -0.06 -2.58
N VAL A 205 -7.30 0.71 -1.94
CA VAL A 205 -5.85 0.55 -2.10
C VAL A 205 -5.39 -0.81 -1.57
N GLU A 206 -5.89 -1.23 -0.41
CA GLU A 206 -5.47 -2.47 0.22
C GLU A 206 -5.90 -3.73 -0.55
N ARG A 207 -7.06 -3.71 -1.22
CA ARG A 207 -7.69 -4.93 -1.77
C ARG A 207 -7.92 -4.93 -3.28
N PHE A 208 -8.17 -3.76 -3.88
CA PHE A 208 -8.72 -3.66 -5.23
C PHE A 208 -7.81 -2.94 -6.23
N GLU A 209 -6.69 -2.35 -5.77
CA GLU A 209 -5.78 -1.58 -6.62
C GLU A 209 -5.08 -2.37 -7.75
N PRO A 210 -4.70 -3.66 -7.59
CA PRO A 210 -4.09 -4.42 -8.68
C PRO A 210 -4.95 -4.41 -9.93
N GLN A 211 -4.35 -4.10 -11.08
CA GLN A 211 -5.11 -3.68 -12.26
C GLN A 211 -5.91 -4.80 -12.92
N TRP A 212 -5.61 -6.06 -12.65
CA TRP A 212 -6.48 -7.16 -13.07
C TRP A 212 -7.63 -7.44 -12.09
N ILE A 213 -7.60 -6.87 -10.88
CA ILE A 213 -8.65 -6.95 -9.85
C ILE A 213 -9.57 -5.73 -9.90
N ASN A 214 -8.99 -4.52 -10.04
CA ASN A 214 -9.73 -3.28 -10.24
C ASN A 214 -10.70 -3.44 -11.41
N LYS A 215 -11.96 -3.07 -11.23
CA LYS A 215 -13.03 -3.30 -12.22
C LYS A 215 -13.02 -2.30 -13.37
N LEU A 216 -12.35 -1.18 -13.21
CA LEU A 216 -12.16 -0.18 -14.25
C LEU A 216 -10.66 0.05 -14.50
N PRO A 217 -10.26 0.58 -15.67
CA PRO A 217 -8.85 0.89 -15.94
C PRO A 217 -8.26 1.95 -15.01
N ASP A 218 -9.08 2.87 -14.52
CA ASP A 218 -8.69 3.97 -13.66
C ASP A 218 -9.03 3.71 -12.19
N ARG A 219 -8.42 4.49 -11.30
CA ARG A 219 -8.64 4.42 -9.85
C ARG A 219 -9.73 5.43 -9.44
N PRO A 220 -10.57 5.13 -8.43
CA PRO A 220 -11.59 6.04 -7.92
C PRO A 220 -10.97 7.32 -7.34
N ILE A 221 -11.65 8.45 -7.52
CA ILE A 221 -11.18 9.74 -6.97
C ILE A 221 -11.49 9.83 -5.47
N GLY A 222 -10.75 10.66 -4.75
CA GLY A 222 -10.99 10.93 -3.33
C GLY A 222 -10.40 9.90 -2.36
N VAL A 223 -10.44 8.61 -2.70
CA VAL A 223 -9.81 7.56 -1.87
C VAL A 223 -8.39 7.22 -2.31
N TYR A 224 -7.94 7.64 -3.49
CA TYR A 224 -6.59 7.41 -3.99
C TYR A 224 -5.77 8.71 -3.92
N HIS A 225 -4.76 8.79 -3.04
CA HIS A 225 -3.89 9.94 -2.76
C HIS A 225 -4.54 11.22 -2.18
N ASP A 226 -5.87 11.31 -2.11
CA ASP A 226 -6.55 12.55 -1.71
C ASP A 226 -6.94 12.62 -0.23
N VAL A 227 -8.04 11.97 0.15
CA VAL A 227 -8.62 12.11 1.50
C VAL A 227 -8.05 11.08 2.46
N LEU A 228 -7.69 9.90 1.94
CA LEU A 228 -7.15 8.78 2.71
C LEU A 228 -5.66 8.56 2.41
N PRO A 229 -4.89 8.09 3.40
CA PRO A 229 -3.57 7.53 3.14
C PRO A 229 -3.69 6.27 2.27
N ASN A 230 -2.82 6.13 1.28
CA ASN A 230 -2.68 4.88 0.51
C ASN A 230 -1.77 3.90 1.26
N ILE A 231 -0.65 4.41 1.76
CA ILE A 231 0.43 3.65 2.38
C ILE A 231 0.85 4.37 3.67
N SER A 232 1.40 3.62 4.61
CA SER A 232 1.93 4.14 5.87
C SER A 232 3.20 3.39 6.24
N VAL A 233 4.16 4.12 6.83
CA VAL A 233 5.39 3.53 7.37
C VAL A 233 5.30 3.50 8.89
N GLY A 234 5.35 2.31 9.48
CA GLY A 234 5.19 2.16 10.93
C GLY A 234 5.00 0.72 11.36
N ALA A 235 4.14 0.52 12.36
CA ALA A 235 3.78 -0.79 12.87
C ALA A 235 2.26 -0.94 12.96
N GLN A 236 1.77 -2.16 12.73
CA GLN A 236 0.35 -2.50 12.76
C GLN A 236 0.09 -3.78 13.55
N ILE A 237 -1.12 -3.90 14.08
CA ILE A 237 -1.70 -5.14 14.59
C ILE A 237 -2.98 -5.39 13.81
N ARG A 238 -3.17 -6.60 13.33
CA ARG A 238 -4.37 -6.96 12.60
C ARG A 238 -4.83 -8.37 12.88
N GLY A 239 -6.09 -8.63 12.60
CA GLY A 239 -6.66 -9.95 12.72
C GLY A 239 -8.17 -9.94 12.51
N GLY A 240 -8.81 -11.00 12.97
CA GLY A 240 -10.26 -11.11 12.93
C GLY A 240 -10.71 -12.33 13.70
N PHE A 241 -11.95 -12.32 14.17
CA PHE A 241 -12.51 -13.36 15.02
C PHE A 241 -13.98 -13.63 14.65
N PRO A 242 -14.44 -14.88 14.82
CA PRO A 242 -15.84 -15.21 14.61
C PRO A 242 -16.72 -14.62 15.73
N ILE A 243 -17.93 -14.20 15.37
CA ILE A 243 -18.99 -13.80 16.30
C ILE A 243 -20.22 -14.64 15.97
N GLY A 244 -20.31 -15.84 16.55
CA GLY A 244 -21.34 -16.81 16.16
C GLY A 244 -21.23 -17.19 14.66
N PRO A 245 -22.28 -17.01 13.84
CA PRO A 245 -22.22 -17.28 12.40
C PRO A 245 -21.56 -16.16 11.58
N THR A 246 -21.23 -15.03 12.20
CA THR A 246 -20.67 -13.84 11.54
C THR A 246 -19.17 -13.71 11.84
N ARG A 247 -18.50 -12.70 11.27
CA ARG A 247 -17.09 -12.42 11.53
C ARG A 247 -16.87 -10.93 11.71
N ALA A 248 -15.89 -10.57 12.53
CA ALA A 248 -15.33 -9.22 12.57
C ALA A 248 -13.83 -9.30 12.26
N ASP A 249 -13.31 -8.29 11.59
CA ASP A 249 -11.89 -8.06 11.35
C ASP A 249 -11.47 -6.69 11.87
N TYR A 250 -10.19 -6.54 12.15
CA TYR A 250 -9.63 -5.29 12.63
C TYR A 250 -8.18 -5.14 12.18
N ALA A 251 -7.76 -3.90 12.02
CA ALA A 251 -6.37 -3.53 11.84
C ALA A 251 -6.16 -2.15 12.47
N PHE A 252 -5.16 -2.03 13.34
CA PHE A 252 -4.78 -0.77 13.99
C PHE A 252 -3.29 -0.53 13.78
N TYR A 253 -2.90 0.73 13.66
CA TYR A 253 -1.52 1.09 13.36
C TYR A 253 -1.08 2.36 14.06
N VAL A 254 0.24 2.47 14.19
CA VAL A 254 0.96 3.70 14.51
C VAL A 254 1.99 3.92 13.40
N SER A 255 2.01 5.10 12.80
CA SER A 255 2.86 5.41 11.65
C SER A 255 3.40 6.83 11.70
N ASN A 256 4.32 7.15 10.79
CA ASN A 256 4.57 8.55 10.44
C ASN A 256 3.24 9.20 10.02
N GLY A 257 3.00 10.43 10.48
CA GLY A 257 1.79 11.17 10.14
C GLY A 257 1.87 11.89 8.80
N PRO A 258 0.72 12.31 8.24
CA PRO A 258 0.72 13.20 7.09
C PRO A 258 1.36 14.54 7.41
N THR A 259 1.79 15.27 6.39
CA THR A 259 2.25 16.66 6.55
C THR A 259 1.17 17.65 6.14
N LEU A 260 1.17 18.84 6.75
CA LEU A 260 0.21 19.90 6.45
C LEU A 260 0.71 20.77 5.29
N ASN A 261 -0.09 20.91 4.24
CA ASN A 261 0.18 21.86 3.17
C ASN A 261 -0.10 23.29 3.65
N THR A 262 0.94 24.14 3.62
CA THR A 262 0.91 25.49 4.21
C THR A 262 1.41 26.60 3.27
N PHE A 263 1.94 26.26 2.09
CA PHE A 263 2.65 27.19 1.22
C PHE A 263 1.87 27.67 -0.01
N ASP A 264 0.72 27.07 -0.31
CA ASP A 264 -0.15 27.43 -1.44
C ASP A 264 -1.57 27.67 -0.93
N ALA A 265 -2.17 28.77 -1.34
CA ALA A 265 -3.53 29.16 -0.98
C ALA A 265 -4.58 28.12 -1.37
N ARG A 266 -4.38 27.39 -2.47
CA ARG A 266 -5.31 26.39 -2.99
C ARG A 266 -5.29 25.10 -2.17
N THR A 267 -4.10 24.68 -1.77
CA THR A 267 -3.90 23.43 -1.02
C THR A 267 -3.76 23.64 0.49
N ALA A 268 -3.82 24.89 0.97
CA ALA A 268 -3.73 25.23 2.38
C ALA A 268 -4.72 24.42 3.22
N GLY A 269 -4.19 23.67 4.19
CA GLY A 269 -4.98 22.83 5.09
C GLY A 269 -5.28 21.42 4.56
N THR A 270 -4.81 21.07 3.36
CA THR A 270 -4.77 19.67 2.92
C THR A 270 -3.66 18.89 3.63
N LEU A 271 -3.84 17.56 3.66
CA LEU A 271 -2.89 16.60 4.19
C LEU A 271 -2.13 15.96 3.05
N ASP A 272 -0.81 15.89 3.15
CA ASP A 272 0.04 15.08 2.27
C ASP A 272 0.47 13.81 3.00
N PHE A 273 -0.03 12.68 2.50
CA PHE A 273 0.22 11.36 3.08
C PHE A 273 1.52 10.70 2.61
N ASN A 274 2.30 11.34 1.72
CA ASN A 274 3.58 10.79 1.21
C ASN A 274 4.76 10.99 2.18
N SER A 275 4.53 10.76 3.47
CA SER A 275 5.48 11.08 4.55
C SER A 275 6.29 9.85 4.99
N TYR A 276 7.30 9.49 4.19
CA TYR A 276 8.29 8.45 4.53
C TYR A 276 9.16 8.81 5.74
N THR A 277 9.33 10.11 5.98
CA THR A 277 10.00 10.68 7.14
C THR A 277 9.02 11.58 7.88
N ASP A 278 8.94 11.41 9.19
CA ASP A 278 8.06 12.22 10.02
C ASP A 278 8.60 13.66 10.16
N ASN A 279 7.68 14.63 10.24
CA ASN A 279 8.01 16.03 10.42
C ASN A 279 7.89 16.49 11.90
N ASN A 280 7.44 15.59 12.78
CA ASN A 280 7.37 15.81 14.22
C ASN A 280 7.36 14.50 15.03
N ASP A 281 7.37 14.60 16.37
CA ASP A 281 7.39 13.43 17.26
C ASP A 281 6.01 12.76 17.44
N ASN A 282 4.90 13.39 17.02
CA ASN A 282 3.55 12.85 17.14
C ASN A 282 3.22 11.96 15.95
N LYS A 283 3.29 10.65 16.17
CA LYS A 283 2.89 9.64 15.21
C LYS A 283 1.39 9.70 14.91
N ALA A 284 1.02 9.34 13.68
CA ALA A 284 -0.37 9.04 13.35
C ALA A 284 -0.80 7.74 14.03
N VAL A 285 -2.04 7.70 14.49
CA VAL A 285 -2.69 6.51 15.03
C VAL A 285 -3.97 6.30 14.25
N GLY A 286 -4.12 5.12 13.66
CA GLY A 286 -5.29 4.83 12.83
C GLY A 286 -5.64 3.36 12.82
N GLY A 287 -6.65 3.03 12.03
CA GLY A 287 -7.09 1.66 11.85
C GLY A 287 -8.43 1.55 11.14
N ARG A 288 -8.91 0.32 11.07
CA ARG A 288 -10.19 -0.07 10.53
C ARG A 288 -10.77 -1.24 11.32
N VAL A 289 -12.09 -1.24 11.49
CA VAL A 289 -12.87 -2.39 11.96
C VAL A 289 -13.86 -2.77 10.88
N GLY A 290 -13.87 -4.04 10.51
CA GLY A 290 -14.81 -4.63 9.55
C GLY A 290 -15.78 -5.60 10.23
N PHE A 291 -16.99 -5.68 9.70
CA PHE A 291 -18.02 -6.60 10.13
C PHE A 291 -18.64 -7.32 8.93
N LEU A 292 -18.58 -8.64 8.96
CA LEU A 292 -19.13 -9.52 7.94
C LEU A 292 -20.37 -10.24 8.50
N PRO A 293 -21.57 -9.67 8.35
CA PRO A 293 -22.80 -10.29 8.86
C PRO A 293 -23.10 -11.64 8.18
N ILE A 294 -22.74 -11.76 6.90
CA ILE A 294 -22.88 -12.98 6.11
C ILE A 294 -21.72 -13.08 5.11
N PRO A 295 -21.39 -14.29 4.62
CA PRO A 295 -20.38 -14.45 3.57
C PRO A 295 -20.69 -13.61 2.33
N GLY A 296 -19.68 -12.84 1.89
CA GLY A 296 -19.76 -11.94 0.74
C GLY A 296 -20.44 -10.59 1.03
N VAL A 297 -20.64 -10.22 2.30
CA VAL A 297 -21.04 -8.87 2.70
C VAL A 297 -20.13 -8.41 3.83
N GLU A 298 -19.47 -7.27 3.66
CA GLU A 298 -18.64 -6.61 4.67
C GLU A 298 -18.99 -5.12 4.72
N VAL A 299 -19.07 -4.58 5.95
CA VAL A 299 -19.11 -3.14 6.19
C VAL A 299 -17.94 -2.77 7.08
N GLY A 300 -17.29 -1.65 6.78
CA GLY A 300 -16.12 -1.19 7.51
C GLY A 300 -16.22 0.25 7.95
N TYR A 301 -15.50 0.56 9.02
CA TYR A 301 -15.24 1.91 9.48
C TYR A 301 -13.75 2.09 9.76
N GLY A 302 -13.15 3.09 9.13
CA GLY A 302 -11.75 3.46 9.28
C GLY A 302 -11.57 4.83 9.93
N PHE A 303 -10.43 5.04 10.57
CA PHE A 303 -10.03 6.34 11.11
C PHE A 303 -8.51 6.49 11.16
N GLU A 304 -8.05 7.74 11.16
CA GLU A 304 -6.68 8.14 11.49
C GLU A 304 -6.70 9.49 12.21
N THR A 305 -5.94 9.59 13.30
CA THR A 305 -5.67 10.86 13.97
C THR A 305 -4.17 11.16 13.96
N SER A 306 -3.82 12.43 13.74
CA SER A 306 -2.43 12.86 13.61
C SER A 306 -2.26 14.34 13.97
N LYS A 307 -1.00 14.79 14.10
CA LYS A 307 -0.65 16.21 14.10
C LYS A 307 0.20 16.50 12.87
N PRO A 308 -0.34 17.10 11.81
CA PRO A 308 0.37 17.22 10.55
C PRO A 308 1.35 18.40 10.47
N GLY A 309 1.30 19.32 11.44
CA GLY A 309 2.14 20.51 11.48
C GLY A 309 3.59 20.22 11.88
N PHE A 310 4.52 20.89 11.22
CA PHE A 310 5.96 20.74 11.46
C PHE A 310 6.33 21.19 12.88
N GLN A 311 7.21 20.43 13.55
CA GLN A 311 7.67 20.76 14.90
C GLN A 311 8.38 22.13 14.93
N GLY A 312 8.12 22.92 15.97
CA GLY A 312 8.69 24.27 16.10
C GLY A 312 7.99 25.35 15.28
N THR A 313 6.95 25.03 14.53
CA THR A 313 6.11 26.02 13.82
C THR A 313 4.84 26.37 14.60
N SER A 314 4.16 27.43 14.16
CA SER A 314 2.81 27.80 14.65
C SER A 314 1.77 26.69 14.43
N PHE A 315 2.01 25.77 13.50
CA PHE A 315 1.12 24.65 13.18
C PHE A 315 1.35 23.40 14.05
N SER A 316 2.35 23.38 14.93
CA SER A 316 2.71 22.20 15.76
C SER A 316 1.60 21.64 16.67
N ARG A 317 0.51 22.39 16.86
CA ARG A 317 -0.67 21.97 17.64
C ARG A 317 -1.89 21.63 16.80
N VAL A 318 -1.84 21.83 15.48
CA VAL A 318 -2.93 21.48 14.57
C VAL A 318 -3.12 19.97 14.62
N GLN A 319 -4.35 19.53 14.83
CA GLN A 319 -4.73 18.12 14.74
C GLN A 319 -5.47 17.86 13.45
N ALA A 320 -5.38 16.62 12.99
CA ALA A 320 -6.16 16.09 11.90
C ALA A 320 -6.90 14.82 12.33
N LEU A 321 -8.11 14.66 11.79
CA LEU A 321 -8.91 13.45 11.89
C LEU A 321 -9.42 13.09 10.50
N VAL A 322 -9.02 11.91 10.03
CA VAL A 322 -9.50 11.30 8.80
C VAL A 322 -10.36 10.11 9.17
N GLN A 323 -11.48 9.91 8.48
CA GLN A 323 -12.42 8.81 8.72
C GLN A 323 -12.90 8.26 7.39
N SER A 324 -13.28 6.99 7.39
CA SER A 324 -13.87 6.33 6.23
C SER A 324 -14.96 5.34 6.62
N VAL A 325 -15.88 5.11 5.69
CA VAL A 325 -16.81 3.98 5.70
C VAL A 325 -16.69 3.24 4.38
N ASP A 326 -16.83 1.92 4.43
CA ASP A 326 -16.78 1.07 3.25
C ASP A 326 -17.86 -0.03 3.28
N LEU A 327 -18.23 -0.47 2.09
CA LEU A 327 -19.19 -1.54 1.84
C LEU A 327 -18.66 -2.43 0.73
N GLU A 328 -18.60 -3.73 1.00
CA GLU A 328 -18.27 -4.75 0.02
C GLU A 328 -19.41 -5.77 -0.05
N ILE A 329 -20.02 -5.95 -1.21
CA ILE A 329 -21.01 -7.01 -1.46
C ILE A 329 -20.58 -7.78 -2.71
N THR A 330 -20.42 -9.09 -2.58
CA THR A 330 -20.21 -10.02 -3.70
C THR A 330 -21.20 -11.17 -3.57
N ARG A 331 -22.20 -11.24 -4.45
CA ARG A 331 -23.28 -12.24 -4.37
C ARG A 331 -23.66 -12.78 -5.73
N ASP A 332 -23.87 -14.09 -5.81
CA ASP A 332 -24.51 -14.69 -6.97
C ASP A 332 -26.04 -14.53 -6.86
N SER A 333 -26.67 -14.22 -7.99
CA SER A 333 -28.11 -14.07 -8.14
C SER A 333 -28.63 -15.11 -9.12
N ASP A 334 -29.54 -15.98 -8.66
CA ASP A 334 -30.22 -16.93 -9.52
C ASP A 334 -31.19 -16.24 -10.48
N LEU A 335 -31.83 -15.15 -10.02
CA LEU A 335 -32.76 -14.36 -10.84
C LEU A 335 -32.05 -13.72 -12.04
N LEU A 336 -30.87 -13.13 -11.82
CA LEU A 336 -30.09 -12.51 -12.89
C LEU A 336 -29.21 -13.52 -13.62
N LYS A 337 -29.05 -14.75 -13.11
CA LYS A 337 -28.11 -15.76 -13.63
C LYS A 337 -26.67 -15.26 -13.67
N GLY A 338 -26.25 -14.54 -12.64
CA GLY A 338 -24.92 -13.95 -12.60
C GLY A 338 -24.47 -13.52 -11.22
N ARG A 339 -23.25 -12.99 -11.16
CA ARG A 339 -22.65 -12.39 -9.98
C ARG A 339 -22.84 -10.89 -10.00
N ILE A 340 -23.17 -10.33 -8.85
CA ILE A 340 -23.28 -8.90 -8.59
C ILE A 340 -22.21 -8.52 -7.58
N ASN A 341 -21.44 -7.49 -7.90
CA ASN A 341 -20.55 -6.83 -6.96
C ASN A 341 -21.05 -5.40 -6.72
N LEU A 342 -21.13 -4.99 -5.46
CA LEU A 342 -21.36 -3.60 -5.06
C LEU A 342 -20.25 -3.20 -4.09
N PHE A 343 -19.39 -2.28 -4.53
CA PHE A 343 -18.28 -1.76 -3.74
C PHE A 343 -18.46 -0.27 -3.54
N ALA A 344 -18.32 0.21 -2.31
CA ALA A 344 -18.35 1.63 -2.03
C ALA A 344 -17.38 1.98 -0.91
N GLN A 345 -16.79 3.17 -1.00
CA GLN A 345 -15.97 3.74 0.05
C GLN A 345 -16.15 5.24 0.06
N TYR A 346 -16.35 5.82 1.24
CA TYR A 346 -16.46 7.26 1.42
C TYR A 346 -15.59 7.70 2.59
N ALA A 347 -14.82 8.76 2.37
CA ALA A 347 -13.89 9.29 3.36
C ALA A 347 -14.12 10.78 3.57
N TRP A 348 -13.77 11.24 4.76
CA TRP A 348 -13.76 12.66 5.09
C TRP A 348 -12.64 12.97 6.07
N SER A 349 -12.07 14.17 5.92
CA SER A 349 -11.02 14.68 6.77
C SER A 349 -11.40 16.01 7.38
N HIS A 350 -10.86 16.25 8.57
CA HIS A 350 -10.98 17.49 9.31
C HIS A 350 -9.59 17.88 9.81
N VAL A 351 -9.17 19.10 9.52
CA VAL A 351 -7.97 19.70 10.08
C VAL A 351 -8.37 20.90 10.90
N ASP A 352 -7.84 20.98 12.12
CA ASP A 352 -8.14 22.03 13.08
C ASP A 352 -7.92 23.43 12.50
N HIS A 353 -8.58 24.41 13.12
CA HIS A 353 -8.41 25.81 12.77
C HIS A 353 -6.94 26.24 12.83
N ALA A 354 -6.47 26.88 11.75
CA ALA A 354 -5.16 27.50 11.69
C ALA A 354 -5.21 28.81 10.87
N ILE A 355 -4.18 29.64 11.05
CA ILE A 355 -3.98 30.86 10.26
C ILE A 355 -2.81 30.61 9.32
N TYR A 356 -3.12 30.47 8.02
CA TYR A 356 -2.13 30.28 6.97
C TYR A 356 -1.59 31.63 6.48
N ASP A 357 -0.30 31.66 6.13
CA ASP A 357 0.42 32.87 5.73
C ASP A 357 0.15 34.08 6.68
N PRO A 358 0.38 33.92 8.00
CA PRO A 358 -0.07 34.88 9.01
C PRO A 358 0.58 36.27 8.89
N ASP A 359 1.76 36.36 8.29
CA ASP A 359 2.48 37.61 8.04
C ASP A 359 2.34 38.12 6.60
N GLY A 360 1.62 37.39 5.74
CA GLY A 360 1.42 37.73 4.33
C GLY A 360 2.67 37.55 3.46
N SER A 361 3.72 36.89 3.95
CA SER A 361 4.98 36.69 3.22
C SER A 361 4.82 35.84 1.95
N LEU A 362 3.79 34.98 1.90
CA LEU A 362 3.46 34.15 0.74
C LEU A 362 2.45 34.84 -0.20
N GLY A 363 1.89 35.99 0.20
CA GLY A 363 1.03 36.82 -0.63
C GLY A 363 -0.43 36.36 -0.74
N PHE A 364 -0.88 35.44 0.12
CA PHE A 364 -2.27 34.95 0.12
C PHE A 364 -2.97 35.02 1.48
N GLY A 365 -2.23 35.33 2.55
CA GLY A 365 -2.74 35.43 3.90
C GLY A 365 -2.80 36.85 4.47
N PRO A 366 -3.21 36.98 5.75
CA PRO A 366 -3.58 35.89 6.65
C PRO A 366 -4.89 35.20 6.25
N LEU A 367 -4.88 33.88 6.18
CA LEU A 367 -6.03 33.06 5.82
C LEU A 367 -6.45 32.16 7.00
N PRO A 368 -7.43 32.57 7.82
CA PRO A 368 -7.95 31.78 8.92
C PRO A 368 -8.98 30.77 8.42
N LEU A 369 -8.69 29.46 8.51
CA LEU A 369 -9.63 28.44 8.04
C LEU A 369 -9.56 27.16 8.88
N THR A 370 -10.63 26.38 8.80
CA THR A 370 -10.73 25.01 9.30
C THR A 370 -10.97 24.13 8.07
N ALA A 371 -9.97 23.33 7.71
CA ALA A 371 -10.02 22.57 6.47
C ALA A 371 -10.89 21.32 6.65
N LYS A 372 -11.75 21.08 5.66
CA LYS A 372 -12.56 19.88 5.54
C LYS A 372 -12.48 19.40 4.10
N ARG A 373 -12.39 18.09 3.93
CA ARG A 373 -12.37 17.45 2.62
C ARG A 373 -13.12 16.14 2.71
N ASP A 374 -13.73 15.72 1.63
CA ASP A 374 -14.43 14.45 1.55
C ASP A 374 -14.48 13.94 0.12
N GLY A 375 -14.63 12.64 -0.04
CA GLY A 375 -14.59 12.01 -1.35
C GLY A 375 -14.74 10.51 -1.25
N GLY A 376 -15.05 9.88 -2.37
CA GLY A 376 -15.40 8.48 -2.38
C GLY A 376 -15.96 8.01 -3.71
N TYR A 377 -16.31 6.73 -3.73
CA TYR A 377 -16.90 6.09 -4.89
C TYR A 377 -17.98 5.09 -4.51
N ALA A 378 -18.83 4.79 -5.48
CA ALA A 378 -19.75 3.66 -5.46
C ALA A 378 -19.73 2.97 -6.83
N GLU A 379 -19.48 1.67 -6.85
CA GLU A 379 -19.28 0.85 -8.03
C GLU A 379 -20.19 -0.37 -8.02
N LEU A 380 -20.90 -0.59 -9.12
CA LEU A 380 -21.72 -1.75 -9.38
C LEU A 380 -21.14 -2.52 -10.56
N ALA A 381 -20.86 -3.80 -10.37
CA ALA A 381 -20.45 -4.70 -11.45
C ALA A 381 -21.37 -5.91 -11.55
N TYR A 382 -21.61 -6.36 -12.78
CA TYR A 382 -22.43 -7.53 -13.07
C TYR A 382 -21.77 -8.44 -14.11
N ARG A 383 -21.59 -9.71 -13.76
CA ARG A 383 -21.07 -10.76 -14.63
C ARG A 383 -22.08 -11.90 -14.76
N PRO A 384 -22.57 -12.27 -15.96
CA PRO A 384 -23.62 -13.27 -16.13
C PRO A 384 -23.05 -14.69 -16.09
N THR A 385 -22.44 -15.06 -14.97
CA THR A 385 -21.65 -16.30 -14.76
C THR A 385 -22.44 -17.60 -14.93
N LYS A 386 -23.78 -17.57 -14.86
CA LYS A 386 -24.65 -18.76 -14.95
C LYS A 386 -25.36 -18.88 -16.30
N LEU A 387 -24.96 -18.11 -17.31
CA LEU A 387 -25.47 -18.29 -18.68
C LEU A 387 -24.83 -19.50 -19.36
N ASP A 388 -25.60 -20.17 -20.21
CA ASP A 388 -25.11 -21.31 -21.00
C ASP A 388 -24.18 -20.90 -22.14
N ILE A 389 -24.10 -19.60 -22.44
CA ILE A 389 -23.26 -19.05 -23.52
C ILE A 389 -21.92 -18.61 -22.94
N ASP A 390 -20.88 -19.42 -23.18
CA ASP A 390 -19.51 -19.22 -22.72
C ASP A 390 -18.98 -17.81 -22.98
N PHE A 391 -19.19 -17.29 -24.19
CA PHE A 391 -18.80 -15.95 -24.59
C PHE A 391 -19.41 -14.86 -23.69
N LEU A 392 -20.69 -14.99 -23.33
CA LEU A 392 -21.38 -14.02 -22.49
C LEU A 392 -20.94 -14.09 -21.02
N ARG A 393 -20.62 -15.30 -20.52
CA ARG A 393 -20.14 -15.50 -19.14
C ARG A 393 -18.84 -14.75 -18.83
N ASN A 394 -18.07 -14.40 -19.86
CA ASN A 394 -16.79 -13.71 -19.73
C ASN A 394 -16.92 -12.19 -19.73
N PHE A 395 -18.10 -11.63 -20.03
CA PHE A 395 -18.32 -10.19 -19.91
C PHE A 395 -18.65 -9.78 -18.48
N GLU A 396 -18.10 -8.66 -18.05
CA GLU A 396 -18.52 -7.97 -16.82
C GLU A 396 -18.86 -6.52 -17.18
N LEU A 397 -20.06 -6.08 -16.79
CA LEU A 397 -20.56 -4.72 -16.99
C LEU A 397 -20.34 -3.94 -15.72
N ILE A 398 -19.77 -2.74 -15.82
CA ILE A 398 -19.36 -1.95 -14.67
C ILE A 398 -19.90 -0.52 -14.78
N PHE A 399 -20.34 0.01 -13.64
CA PHE A 399 -20.71 1.40 -13.48
C PHE A 399 -20.12 1.95 -12.18
N ARG A 400 -19.41 3.07 -12.25
CA ARG A 400 -18.86 3.75 -11.07
C ARG A 400 -19.26 5.22 -11.04
N TRP A 401 -19.63 5.67 -9.86
CA TRP A 401 -19.72 7.07 -9.48
C TRP A 401 -18.57 7.42 -8.55
N ASP A 402 -17.99 8.58 -8.77
CA ASP A 402 -16.81 9.10 -8.10
C ASP A 402 -17.06 10.55 -7.67
N HIS A 403 -16.63 10.92 -6.47
CA HIS A 403 -16.75 12.28 -5.93
C HIS A 403 -15.52 12.70 -5.14
N LEU A 404 -15.16 13.97 -5.30
CA LEU A 404 -14.18 14.64 -4.46
C LEU A 404 -14.63 16.09 -4.20
N SER A 405 -14.68 16.48 -2.93
CA SER A 405 -14.74 17.87 -2.54
C SER A 405 -13.33 18.45 -2.49
N GLY A 406 -13.07 19.43 -3.36
CA GLY A 406 -11.74 19.98 -3.59
C GLY A 406 -11.41 21.21 -2.76
N ASP A 407 -12.33 21.74 -1.94
CA ASP A 407 -12.22 23.11 -1.40
C ASP A 407 -12.00 23.18 0.13
N PRO A 408 -10.79 22.85 0.63
CA PRO A 408 -10.47 22.98 2.05
C PRO A 408 -10.28 24.45 2.46
N SER A 409 -9.86 25.32 1.55
CA SER A 409 -9.49 26.71 1.84
C SER A 409 -10.56 27.76 1.49
N GLY A 410 -11.58 27.40 0.70
CA GLY A 410 -12.61 28.32 0.21
C GLY A 410 -12.17 29.18 -0.98
N LEU A 411 -10.95 28.96 -1.50
CA LEU A 411 -10.31 29.81 -2.52
C LEU A 411 -10.46 29.28 -3.95
N GLY A 412 -11.35 28.32 -4.16
CA GLY A 412 -11.86 27.96 -5.48
C GLY A 412 -11.12 26.82 -6.15
N ASP A 413 -11.02 25.68 -5.47
CA ASP A 413 -10.68 24.41 -6.13
C ASP A 413 -11.95 23.66 -6.58
N PRO A 414 -11.92 23.03 -7.78
CA PRO A 414 -13.05 22.26 -8.31
C PRO A 414 -13.47 21.12 -7.38
N SER A 415 -14.75 21.05 -7.01
CA SER A 415 -15.34 19.75 -6.70
C SER A 415 -15.35 18.91 -7.97
N GLU A 416 -14.93 17.66 -7.90
CA GLU A 416 -14.93 16.75 -9.03
C GLU A 416 -16.06 15.72 -8.88
N THR A 417 -16.70 15.41 -10.00
CA THR A 417 -17.67 14.32 -10.09
C THR A 417 -17.45 13.61 -11.40
N ARG A 418 -17.24 12.30 -11.30
CA ARG A 418 -16.99 11.46 -12.44
C ARG A 418 -17.97 10.28 -12.46
N TRP A 419 -18.43 9.97 -13.66
CA TRP A 419 -19.22 8.78 -13.94
C TRP A 419 -18.47 7.93 -14.95
N THR A 420 -18.36 6.64 -14.69
CA THR A 420 -17.64 5.71 -15.57
C THR A 420 -18.53 4.53 -15.89
N ILE A 421 -18.59 4.18 -17.18
CA ILE A 421 -19.16 2.91 -17.65
C ILE A 421 -18.01 2.08 -18.22
N GLY A 422 -17.93 0.83 -17.76
CA GLY A 422 -16.91 -0.13 -18.18
C GLY A 422 -17.51 -1.42 -18.74
N LEU A 423 -16.73 -2.05 -19.61
CA LEU A 423 -16.97 -3.39 -20.11
C LEU A 423 -15.65 -4.16 -20.07
N ASP A 424 -15.66 -5.23 -19.28
CA ASP A 424 -14.54 -6.14 -19.14
C ASP A 424 -14.83 -7.45 -19.87
N TYR A 425 -13.83 -8.03 -20.52
CA TYR A 425 -13.86 -9.35 -21.10
C TYR A 425 -12.72 -10.20 -20.53
N TRP A 426 -13.09 -11.18 -19.72
CA TRP A 426 -12.15 -12.08 -19.04
C TRP A 426 -11.70 -13.20 -19.97
N LEU A 427 -10.40 -13.20 -20.31
CA LEU A 427 -9.75 -14.26 -21.10
C LEU A 427 -9.41 -15.48 -20.24
N SER A 428 -9.11 -15.22 -18.96
CA SER A 428 -8.83 -16.22 -17.94
C SER A 428 -9.26 -15.65 -16.57
N PRO A 429 -9.20 -16.41 -15.45
CA PRO A 429 -9.46 -15.86 -14.13
C PRO A 429 -8.54 -14.70 -13.70
N SER A 430 -7.37 -14.54 -14.34
CA SER A 430 -6.39 -13.49 -14.02
C SER A 430 -6.01 -12.63 -15.22
N THR A 431 -6.68 -12.76 -16.37
CA THR A 431 -6.36 -12.00 -17.59
C THR A 431 -7.62 -11.36 -18.16
N VAL A 432 -7.59 -10.05 -18.36
CA VAL A 432 -8.77 -9.26 -18.74
C VAL A 432 -8.42 -8.19 -19.76
N ILE A 433 -9.35 -7.95 -20.69
CA ILE A 433 -9.36 -6.79 -21.58
C ILE A 433 -10.52 -5.89 -21.14
N LYS A 434 -10.25 -4.60 -20.99
CA LYS A 434 -11.21 -3.61 -20.51
C LYS A 434 -11.38 -2.49 -21.52
N ALA A 435 -12.60 -1.99 -21.61
CA ALA A 435 -12.93 -0.73 -22.26
C ALA A 435 -13.79 0.11 -21.32
N ALA A 436 -13.47 1.38 -21.15
CA ALA A 436 -14.25 2.28 -20.31
C ALA A 436 -14.40 3.67 -20.92
N TYR A 437 -15.51 4.33 -20.59
CA TYR A 437 -15.74 5.73 -20.91
C TYR A 437 -16.08 6.51 -19.64
N GLU A 438 -15.38 7.62 -19.46
CA GLU A 438 -15.54 8.52 -18.33
C GLU A 438 -16.23 9.82 -18.75
N TRP A 439 -17.28 10.21 -18.02
CA TRP A 439 -17.77 11.59 -17.99
C TRP A 439 -17.21 12.26 -16.75
N ASP A 440 -16.16 13.03 -16.93
CA ASP A 440 -15.48 13.75 -15.86
C ASP A 440 -15.74 15.26 -15.98
N LYS A 441 -16.30 15.82 -14.91
CA LYS A 441 -16.70 17.23 -14.80
C LYS A 441 -16.11 17.85 -13.53
N PRO A 442 -14.85 18.31 -13.57
CA PRO A 442 -14.31 19.15 -12.50
C PRO A 442 -15.00 20.53 -12.54
N ASN A 443 -15.55 20.97 -11.42
CA ASN A 443 -16.27 22.23 -11.29
C ASN A 443 -15.36 23.45 -11.53
N GLY A 444 -15.71 24.33 -12.46
CA GLY A 444 -14.89 25.51 -12.78
C GLY A 444 -13.76 25.24 -13.77
N GLU A 445 -13.65 24.00 -14.28
CA GLU A 445 -12.72 23.64 -15.34
C GLU A 445 -13.41 23.09 -16.58
N ARG A 446 -12.63 22.77 -17.60
CA ARG A 446 -13.14 22.10 -18.82
C ARG A 446 -13.38 20.62 -18.53
N ASN A 447 -14.42 20.05 -19.14
CA ASN A 447 -14.71 18.62 -19.06
C ASN A 447 -13.48 17.79 -19.50
N ARG A 448 -13.19 16.75 -18.73
CA ARG A 448 -12.02 15.88 -18.89
C ARG A 448 -12.43 14.45 -19.22
N ASN A 449 -13.52 14.28 -19.98
CA ASN A 449 -13.98 12.96 -20.42
C ASN A 449 -12.83 12.13 -21.02
N ALA A 450 -12.85 10.83 -20.78
CA ALA A 450 -11.83 9.91 -21.24
C ALA A 450 -12.40 8.65 -21.89
N LEU A 451 -11.65 8.13 -22.86
CA LEU A 451 -11.81 6.79 -23.42
C LEU A 451 -10.58 5.97 -23.04
N LEU A 452 -10.82 4.84 -22.39
CA LEU A 452 -9.77 3.98 -21.82
C LEU A 452 -9.87 2.57 -22.42
N PHE A 453 -8.72 2.01 -22.77
CA PHE A 453 -8.59 0.57 -23.05
C PHE A 453 -7.43 0.03 -22.23
N GLN A 454 -7.61 -1.14 -21.63
CA GLN A 454 -6.56 -1.76 -20.81
C GLN A 454 -6.54 -3.27 -21.05
N THR A 455 -5.35 -3.85 -21.10
CA THR A 455 -5.16 -5.29 -20.92
C THR A 455 -4.35 -5.49 -19.66
N ALA A 456 -4.86 -6.30 -18.73
CA ALA A 456 -4.18 -6.59 -17.47
C ALA A 456 -4.10 -8.11 -17.26
N MET A 457 -2.97 -8.57 -16.74
CA MET A 457 -2.70 -9.97 -16.44
C MET A 457 -2.04 -10.12 -15.07
N GLY A 458 -2.74 -10.75 -14.13
CA GLY A 458 -2.18 -11.25 -12.88
C GLY A 458 -1.45 -12.58 -13.08
N PHE A 459 -0.35 -12.78 -12.35
CA PHE A 459 0.48 -13.99 -12.38
C PHE A 459 0.89 -14.46 -10.99
#